data_AF-A0A2G1BWZ7-F1
#
_entry.id   AF-A0A2G1BWZ7-F1
#
_cell.length_a   1.000
_cell.length_b   1.000
_cell.length_c   1.000
_cell.angle_alpha   90.00
_cell.angle_beta   90.00
_cell.angle_gamma   90.00
#
_symmetry.space_group_name_H-M   'P 1'
#
loop_
_entity.id
_entity.type
_entity.pdbx_description
1 polymer ?
#
loop_
_entity_poly.entity_id
_entity_poly.type
_entity_poly.pdbx_seq_one_letter_code
_entity_poly.pdbx_strand_id
1 'polypeptide(L)'
;MERKITQDLKQKAYQLLTDKIDIEVFESFLYKLVENNEFSSEDLLFNFININYKSNDYKRRLLNLIKNNCSEEELLSLEVYSLCLTLSSSNENEVILSAINSLSALNSQTEYQYDILFEFYMLNDNILGEGFYYYSLTNEQVINKAKFFSEKIISKFNSYKENEDWYGFLNCEIALEKDGEILKQNDIIKEVNPYENKGLIRKIIDSFKQVLRLT
;
A
#
# COMPACT_ATOMS: atom_id res chain seq x y z
N MET A 1 20.43 -14.06 -0.65
CA MET A 1 20.19 -12.61 -0.74
C MET A 1 19.89 -12.01 0.63
N GLU A 2 20.41 -10.82 0.97
CA GLU A 2 20.05 -10.14 2.24
C GLU A 2 18.55 -9.77 2.26
N ARG A 3 17.88 -9.94 3.41
CA ARG A 3 16.42 -9.67 3.58
C ARG A 3 16.02 -8.28 3.08
N LYS A 4 16.84 -7.27 3.37
CA LYS A 4 16.62 -5.88 2.94
C LYS A 4 16.54 -5.74 1.41
N ILE A 5 17.42 -6.43 0.69
CA ILE A 5 17.46 -6.40 -0.78
C ILE A 5 16.19 -7.05 -1.35
N THR A 6 15.74 -8.15 -0.75
CA THR A 6 14.49 -8.82 -1.14
C THR A 6 13.29 -7.90 -1.00
N GLN A 7 13.23 -7.12 0.08
CA GLN A 7 12.13 -6.19 0.33
C GLN A 7 12.13 -5.00 -0.62
N ASP A 8 13.28 -4.37 -0.84
CA ASP A 8 13.38 -3.26 -1.78
C ASP A 8 13.06 -3.71 -3.22
N LEU A 9 13.42 -4.95 -3.59
CA LEU A 9 13.05 -5.57 -4.86
C LEU A 9 11.54 -5.75 -5.02
N LYS A 10 10.88 -6.35 -4.02
CA LYS A 10 9.41 -6.52 -4.02
C LYS A 10 8.69 -5.18 -4.10
N GLN A 11 9.16 -4.18 -3.35
CA GLN A 11 8.61 -2.82 -3.37
C GLN A 11 8.77 -2.17 -4.75
N LYS A 12 9.94 -2.27 -5.38
CA LYS A 12 10.18 -1.74 -6.73
C LYS A 12 9.36 -2.46 -7.80
N ALA A 13 9.24 -3.78 -7.68
CA ALA A 13 8.41 -4.58 -8.58
C ALA A 13 6.94 -4.18 -8.49
N TYR A 14 6.45 -3.93 -7.28
CA TYR A 14 5.12 -3.42 -7.05
C TYR A 14 4.90 -2.06 -7.71
N GLN A 15 5.85 -1.13 -7.54
CA GLN A 15 5.79 0.18 -8.19
C GLN A 15 5.69 0.07 -9.73
N LEU A 16 6.44 -0.85 -10.34
CA LEU A 16 6.34 -1.10 -11.78
C LEU A 16 4.96 -1.68 -12.15
N LEU A 17 4.46 -2.65 -11.37
CA LEU A 17 3.15 -3.26 -11.59
C LEU A 17 2.02 -2.22 -11.57
N THR A 18 2.12 -1.23 -10.68
CA THR A 18 1.13 -0.15 -10.50
C THR A 18 1.42 1.09 -11.34
N ASP A 19 2.30 1.00 -12.34
CA ASP A 19 2.67 2.11 -13.25
C ASP A 19 3.20 3.37 -12.53
N LYS A 20 3.79 3.20 -11.34
CA LYS A 20 4.42 4.29 -10.56
C LYS A 20 5.86 4.54 -10.99
N ILE A 21 6.49 3.55 -11.60
CA ILE A 21 7.77 3.68 -12.29
C ILE A 21 7.64 3.02 -13.66
N ASP A 22 8.44 3.47 -14.62
CA ASP A 22 8.55 2.82 -15.92
C ASP A 22 9.50 1.60 -15.88
N ILE A 23 9.52 0.87 -16.98
CA ILE A 23 10.35 -0.32 -17.17
C ILE A 23 11.84 0.04 -17.07
N GLU A 24 12.26 1.19 -17.60
CA GLU A 24 13.68 1.58 -17.67
C GLU A 24 14.25 1.83 -16.27
N VAL A 25 13.48 2.50 -15.41
CA VAL A 25 13.80 2.71 -13.99
C VAL A 25 13.90 1.37 -13.26
N PHE A 26 12.99 0.44 -13.52
CA PHE A 26 13.01 -0.86 -12.88
C PHE A 26 14.18 -1.75 -13.36
N GLU A 27 14.43 -1.83 -14.67
CA GLU A 27 15.56 -2.57 -15.23
C GLU A 27 16.89 -2.00 -14.71
N SER A 28 17.04 -0.67 -14.66
CA SER A 28 18.23 -0.02 -14.07
C SER A 28 18.45 -0.42 -12.61
N PHE A 29 17.37 -0.53 -11.84
CA PHE A 29 17.43 -1.02 -10.46
C PHE A 29 17.88 -2.49 -10.40
N LEU A 30 17.34 -3.36 -11.25
CA LEU A 30 17.76 -4.77 -11.33
C LEU A 30 19.25 -4.89 -11.68
N TYR A 31 19.74 -4.15 -12.67
CA TYR A 31 21.17 -4.17 -13.05
C TYR A 31 22.08 -3.79 -11.88
N LYS A 32 21.73 -2.73 -11.13
CA LYS A 32 22.50 -2.33 -9.94
C LYS A 32 22.50 -3.40 -8.86
N LEU A 33 21.40 -4.13 -8.68
CA LEU A 33 21.38 -5.24 -7.75
C LEU A 33 22.31 -6.36 -8.19
N VAL A 34 22.28 -6.71 -9.50
CA VAL A 34 23.15 -7.72 -10.11
C VAL A 34 24.63 -7.39 -9.93
N GLU A 35 25.03 -6.14 -10.17
CA GLU A 35 26.43 -5.72 -10.07
C GLU A 35 26.98 -5.78 -8.64
N ASN A 36 26.13 -5.57 -7.64
CA ASN A 36 26.55 -5.40 -6.24
C ASN A 36 26.53 -6.69 -5.42
N ASN A 37 26.18 -7.84 -6.00
CA ASN A 37 25.89 -9.05 -5.25
C ASN A 37 26.10 -10.30 -6.12
N GLU A 38 26.49 -11.41 -5.50
CA GLU A 38 26.48 -12.73 -6.14
C GLU A 38 25.12 -13.40 -5.93
N PHE A 39 24.56 -14.00 -6.99
CA PHE A 39 23.27 -14.69 -6.93
C PHE A 39 23.30 -16.04 -7.64
N SER A 40 22.45 -16.94 -7.16
CA SER A 40 22.14 -18.23 -7.76
C SER A 40 20.85 -18.17 -8.57
N SER A 41 20.61 -19.19 -9.40
CA SER A 41 19.35 -19.34 -10.15
C SER A 41 18.12 -19.57 -9.26
N GLU A 42 18.32 -19.85 -7.98
CA GLU A 42 17.24 -20.06 -7.01
C GLU A 42 16.82 -18.75 -6.31
N ASP A 43 17.60 -17.67 -6.47
CA ASP A 43 17.30 -16.39 -5.84
C ASP A 43 16.10 -15.69 -6.49
N LEU A 44 15.28 -15.04 -5.67
CA LEU A 44 14.12 -14.27 -6.15
C LEU A 44 14.48 -13.26 -7.25
N LEU A 45 15.65 -12.63 -7.16
CA LEU A 45 16.14 -11.66 -8.12
C LEU A 45 16.31 -12.29 -9.51
N PHE A 46 16.77 -13.54 -9.58
CA PHE A 46 16.89 -14.27 -10.84
C PHE A 46 15.52 -14.42 -11.53
N ASN A 47 14.47 -14.69 -10.75
CA ASN A 47 13.10 -14.76 -11.29
C ASN A 47 12.64 -13.41 -11.86
N PHE A 48 13.01 -12.28 -11.23
CA PHE A 48 12.70 -10.95 -11.76
C PHE A 48 13.48 -10.62 -13.03
N ILE A 49 14.77 -10.97 -13.10
CA ILE A 49 15.62 -10.73 -14.28
C ILE A 49 15.12 -11.52 -15.49
N ASN A 50 14.59 -12.72 -15.27
CA ASN A 50 14.10 -13.59 -16.35
C ASN A 50 12.76 -13.14 -16.97
N ILE A 51 12.12 -12.09 -16.44
CA ILE A 51 10.93 -11.52 -17.08
C ILE A 51 11.37 -10.68 -18.27
N ASN A 52 10.82 -10.98 -19.45
CA ASN A 52 10.96 -10.09 -20.61
C ASN A 52 10.00 -8.90 -20.46
N TYR A 53 10.48 -7.77 -19.91
CA TYR A 53 9.68 -6.56 -19.65
C TYR A 53 9.18 -5.86 -20.92
N LYS A 54 9.78 -6.15 -22.09
CA LYS A 54 9.32 -5.64 -23.39
C LYS A 54 8.15 -6.43 -23.97
N SER A 55 7.81 -7.58 -23.38
CA SER A 55 6.68 -8.40 -23.81
C SER A 55 5.37 -7.80 -23.32
N ASN A 56 4.32 -7.82 -24.14
CA ASN A 56 2.96 -7.45 -23.71
C ASN A 56 2.43 -8.27 -22.51
N ASP A 57 3.07 -9.40 -22.20
CA ASP A 57 2.71 -10.29 -21.09
C ASP A 57 3.44 -9.98 -19.77
N TYR A 58 4.37 -9.02 -19.75
CA TYR A 58 5.25 -8.83 -18.58
C TYR A 58 4.47 -8.54 -17.30
N LYS A 59 3.41 -7.72 -17.36
CA LYS A 59 2.62 -7.36 -16.18
C LYS A 59 1.97 -8.59 -15.54
N ARG A 60 1.47 -9.53 -16.35
CA ARG A 60 0.89 -10.79 -15.85
C ARG A 60 1.95 -11.64 -15.16
N ARG A 61 3.15 -11.75 -15.75
CA ARG A 61 4.27 -12.51 -15.16
C ARG A 61 4.76 -11.88 -13.86
N LEU A 62 4.91 -10.56 -13.85
CA LEU A 62 5.30 -9.77 -12.68
C LEU A 62 4.29 -9.93 -11.55
N LEU A 63 3.00 -9.82 -11.86
CA LEU A 63 1.91 -10.02 -10.93
C LEU A 63 1.93 -11.44 -10.32
N ASN A 64 2.15 -12.47 -11.13
CA ASN A 64 2.26 -13.85 -10.63
C ASN A 64 3.48 -14.02 -9.73
N LEU A 65 4.62 -13.43 -10.09
CA LEU A 65 5.82 -13.50 -9.28
C LEU A 65 5.61 -12.82 -7.92
N ILE A 66 4.99 -11.65 -7.90
CA ILE A 66 4.63 -10.93 -6.67
C ILE A 66 3.69 -11.77 -5.79
N LYS A 67 2.60 -12.33 -6.36
CA LYS A 67 1.65 -13.17 -5.60
C LYS A 67 2.28 -14.39 -4.95
N ASN A 68 3.22 -15.03 -5.66
CA ASN A 68 3.86 -16.24 -5.16
C ASN A 68 4.88 -15.96 -4.06
N ASN A 69 5.29 -14.70 -3.87
CA ASN A 69 6.37 -14.34 -2.96
C ASN A 69 5.95 -13.32 -1.89
N CYS A 70 4.71 -12.83 -1.91
CA CYS A 70 4.19 -11.89 -0.92
C CYS A 70 2.96 -12.44 -0.20
N SER A 71 2.83 -12.17 1.10
CA SER A 71 1.59 -12.45 1.85
C SER A 71 0.48 -11.45 1.47
N GLU A 72 -0.76 -11.72 1.88
CA GLU A 72 -1.89 -10.79 1.65
C GLU A 72 -1.60 -9.44 2.32
N GLU A 73 -1.09 -9.49 3.55
CA GLU A 73 -0.75 -8.34 4.38
C GLU A 73 0.42 -7.56 3.78
N GLU A 74 1.43 -8.23 3.23
CA GLU A 74 2.55 -7.58 2.54
C GLU A 74 2.07 -6.79 1.33
N LEU A 75 1.18 -7.37 0.52
CA LEU A 75 0.61 -6.68 -0.64
C LEU A 75 -0.23 -5.48 -0.25
N LEU A 76 -1.09 -5.63 0.76
CA LEU A 76 -1.87 -4.50 1.28
C LEU A 76 -0.94 -3.40 1.84
N SER A 77 0.11 -3.80 2.55
CA SER A 77 1.10 -2.85 3.11
C SER A 77 1.81 -2.06 2.02
N LEU A 78 2.19 -2.72 0.92
CA LEU A 78 2.79 -2.08 -0.25
C LEU A 78 1.83 -1.10 -0.93
N GLU A 79 0.55 -1.44 -1.04
CA GLU A 79 -0.46 -0.54 -1.59
C GLU A 79 -0.66 0.70 -0.72
N VAL A 80 -0.85 0.50 0.59
CA VAL A 80 -1.00 1.59 1.56
C VAL A 80 0.21 2.53 1.51
N TYR A 81 1.41 1.97 1.50
CA TYR A 81 2.64 2.74 1.39
C TYR A 81 2.73 3.53 0.07
N SER A 82 2.38 2.91 -1.06
CA SER A 82 2.37 3.55 -2.39
C SER A 82 1.39 4.72 -2.48
N LEU A 83 0.19 4.56 -1.92
CA LEU A 83 -0.82 5.61 -1.85
C LEU A 83 -0.37 6.74 -0.92
N CYS A 84 0.24 6.43 0.22
CA CYS A 84 0.81 7.44 1.12
C CYS A 84 1.95 8.22 0.46
N LEU A 85 2.83 7.58 -0.32
CA LEU A 85 3.86 8.29 -1.10
C LEU A 85 3.23 9.25 -2.12
N THR A 86 2.12 8.84 -2.74
CA THR A 86 1.37 9.68 -3.69
C THR A 86 0.80 10.91 -2.97
N LEU A 87 0.21 10.70 -1.78
CA LEU A 87 -0.32 11.79 -0.94
C LEU A 87 0.77 12.78 -0.50
N SER A 88 1.90 12.28 0.00
CA SER A 88 2.98 13.13 0.52
C SER A 88 3.69 13.93 -0.58
N SER A 89 3.80 13.40 -1.80
CA SER A 89 4.56 14.05 -2.88
C SER A 89 3.70 14.92 -3.81
N SER A 90 2.39 14.70 -3.90
CA SER A 90 1.52 15.44 -4.81
C SER A 90 1.16 16.83 -4.30
N ASN A 91 1.09 17.80 -5.22
CA ASN A 91 0.51 19.13 -4.99
C ASN A 91 -0.84 19.31 -5.70
N GLU A 92 -1.30 18.29 -6.43
CA GLU A 92 -2.55 18.32 -7.17
C GLU A 92 -3.69 17.77 -6.31
N ASN A 93 -4.67 18.62 -6.00
CA ASN A 93 -5.78 18.25 -5.14
C ASN A 93 -6.56 17.03 -5.66
N GLU A 94 -6.76 16.90 -6.97
CA GLU A 94 -7.47 15.75 -7.56
C GLU A 94 -6.75 14.43 -7.31
N VAL A 95 -5.42 14.41 -7.46
CA VAL A 95 -4.58 13.24 -7.16
C VAL A 95 -4.64 12.90 -5.67
N ILE A 96 -4.61 13.91 -4.81
CA ILE A 96 -4.68 13.73 -3.36
C ILE A 96 -6.04 13.14 -2.95
N LEU A 97 -7.15 13.73 -3.43
CA LEU A 97 -8.50 13.26 -3.12
C LEU A 97 -8.74 11.84 -3.65
N SER A 98 -8.23 11.52 -4.84
CA SER A 98 -8.29 10.17 -5.42
C SER A 98 -7.52 9.15 -4.55
N ALA A 99 -6.35 9.52 -4.03
CA ALA A 99 -5.58 8.66 -3.14
C ALA A 99 -6.27 8.47 -1.76
N ILE A 100 -6.89 9.52 -1.20
CA ILE A 100 -7.70 9.42 0.03
C ILE A 100 -8.86 8.44 -0.19
N ASN A 101 -9.58 8.56 -1.31
CA ASN A 101 -10.67 7.66 -1.66
C ASN A 101 -10.17 6.22 -1.80
N SER A 102 -9.04 6.01 -2.48
CA SER A 102 -8.45 4.68 -2.64
C SER A 102 -8.08 4.04 -1.30
N LEU A 103 -7.46 4.78 -0.38
CA LEU A 103 -7.15 4.31 0.97
C LEU A 103 -8.42 4.00 1.79
N SER A 104 -9.44 4.85 1.69
CA SER A 104 -10.75 4.61 2.29
C SER A 104 -11.42 3.34 1.75
N ALA A 105 -11.34 3.10 0.44
CA ALA A 105 -11.87 1.91 -0.20
C ALA A 105 -11.17 0.64 0.29
N LEU A 106 -9.85 0.67 0.50
CA LEU A 106 -9.13 -0.45 1.13
C LEU A 106 -9.68 -0.77 2.52
N ASN A 107 -10.03 0.26 3.32
CA ASN A 107 -10.62 0.03 4.64
C ASN A 107 -11.92 -0.77 4.54
N SER A 108 -12.78 -0.41 3.60
CA SER A 108 -14.06 -1.11 3.38
C SER A 108 -13.84 -2.52 2.79
N GLN A 109 -12.89 -2.69 1.87
CA GLN A 109 -12.56 -3.98 1.26
C GLN A 109 -12.00 -4.99 2.26
N THR A 110 -11.30 -4.49 3.27
CA THR A 110 -10.75 -5.24 4.40
C THR A 110 -11.72 -5.33 5.57
N GLU A 111 -12.97 -4.92 5.38
CA GLU A 111 -14.04 -5.00 6.39
C GLU A 111 -13.66 -4.29 7.69
N TYR A 112 -12.95 -3.16 7.56
CA TYR A 112 -12.51 -2.30 8.66
C TYR A 112 -11.55 -3.00 9.64
N GLN A 113 -10.85 -4.04 9.18
CA GLN A 113 -9.95 -4.83 10.02
C GLN A 113 -8.70 -4.07 10.48
N TYR A 114 -8.22 -3.10 9.68
CA TYR A 114 -6.88 -2.53 9.86
C TYR A 114 -6.89 -1.06 10.27
N ASP A 115 -6.31 -0.80 11.44
CA ASP A 115 -6.25 0.49 12.12
C ASP A 115 -5.60 1.58 11.27
N ILE A 116 -4.58 1.22 10.49
CA ILE A 116 -3.82 2.17 9.67
C ILE A 116 -4.66 2.86 8.58
N LEU A 117 -5.78 2.25 8.19
CA LEU A 117 -6.66 2.74 7.13
C LEU A 117 -7.80 3.62 7.66
N PHE A 118 -8.05 3.57 8.97
CA PHE A 118 -9.24 4.17 9.59
C PHE A 118 -9.32 5.69 9.38
N GLU A 119 -8.21 6.40 9.58
CA GLU A 119 -8.20 7.86 9.42
C GLU A 119 -8.49 8.31 7.98
N PHE A 120 -8.02 7.57 6.96
CA PHE A 120 -8.36 7.89 5.58
C PHE A 120 -9.84 7.64 5.27
N TYR A 121 -10.43 6.60 5.86
CA TYR A 121 -11.87 6.38 5.79
C TYR A 121 -12.65 7.56 6.37
N MET A 122 -12.28 8.03 7.57
CA MET A 122 -12.94 9.19 8.20
C MET A 122 -12.75 10.49 7.42
N LEU A 123 -11.58 10.70 6.82
CA LEU A 123 -11.31 11.86 5.96
C LEU A 123 -12.13 11.82 4.67
N ASN A 124 -12.27 10.63 4.06
CA ASN A 124 -13.09 10.46 2.87
C ASN A 124 -14.58 10.67 3.16
N ASP A 125 -15.06 10.17 4.30
CA ASP A 125 -16.44 10.40 4.74
C ASP A 125 -16.74 11.90 4.92
N ASN A 126 -15.80 12.65 5.51
CA ASN A 126 -15.89 14.11 5.61
C ASN A 126 -15.98 14.81 4.23
N ILE A 127 -15.26 14.32 3.21
CA ILE A 127 -15.32 14.86 1.84
C ILE A 127 -16.69 14.61 1.20
N LEU A 128 -17.23 13.40 1.37
CA LEU A 128 -18.51 13.00 0.74
C LEU A 128 -19.71 13.67 1.42
N GLY A 129 -19.59 14.02 2.71
CA GLY A 129 -20.67 14.66 3.46
C GLY A 129 -21.87 13.73 3.72
N GLU A 130 -21.69 12.41 3.58
CA GLU A 130 -22.76 11.40 3.68
C GLU A 130 -22.80 10.65 5.03
N GLY A 131 -21.88 10.93 5.97
CA GLY A 131 -21.76 10.22 7.25
C GLY A 131 -21.85 11.07 8.52
N PHE A 132 -21.73 10.41 9.67
CA PHE A 132 -21.70 11.05 10.99
C PHE A 132 -20.58 12.11 10.99
N TYR A 133 -20.92 13.38 11.22
CA TYR A 133 -19.97 14.51 11.29
C TYR A 133 -18.93 14.34 12.43
N TYR A 134 -17.98 13.42 12.27
CA TYR A 134 -16.88 13.23 13.21
C TYR A 134 -15.87 14.38 13.08
N TYR A 135 -15.76 14.90 11.86
CA TYR A 135 -14.93 16.04 11.50
C TYR A 135 -15.80 17.07 10.75
N SER A 136 -15.72 18.35 11.15
CA SER A 136 -16.27 19.48 10.38
C SER A 136 -15.12 20.24 9.73
N LEU A 137 -14.33 19.54 8.90
CA LEU A 137 -13.14 20.07 8.27
C LEU A 137 -13.42 20.63 6.87
N THR A 138 -12.62 21.59 6.44
CA THR A 138 -12.56 22.03 5.04
C THR A 138 -11.72 21.06 4.21
N ASN A 139 -11.88 21.07 2.88
CA ASN A 139 -11.05 20.25 1.99
C ASN A 139 -9.55 20.51 2.18
N GLU A 140 -9.14 21.75 2.43
CA GLU A 140 -7.75 22.08 2.73
C GLU A 140 -7.26 21.42 4.02
N GLN A 141 -8.08 21.43 5.08
CA GLN A 141 -7.76 20.75 6.33
C GLN A 141 -7.71 19.24 6.18
N VAL A 142 -8.61 18.65 5.37
CA VAL A 142 -8.59 17.23 5.03
C VAL A 142 -7.29 16.86 4.33
N ILE A 143 -6.90 17.63 3.30
CA ILE A 143 -5.66 17.41 2.56
C ILE A 143 -4.44 17.50 3.48
N ASN A 144 -4.36 18.53 4.31
CA ASN A 144 -3.26 18.70 5.26
C ASN A 144 -3.19 17.53 6.26
N LYS A 145 -4.33 17.07 6.76
CA LYS A 145 -4.40 15.94 7.69
C LYS A 145 -4.03 14.61 7.01
N ALA A 146 -4.50 14.37 5.78
CA ALA A 146 -4.13 13.20 4.99
C ALA A 146 -2.61 13.14 4.72
N LYS A 147 -1.99 14.27 4.36
CA LYS A 147 -0.53 14.36 4.17
C LYS A 147 0.22 14.05 5.45
N PHE A 148 -0.21 14.62 6.58
CA PHE A 148 0.38 14.34 7.89
C PHE A 148 0.34 12.85 8.23
N PHE A 149 -0.81 12.19 8.07
CA PHE A 149 -0.91 10.74 8.32
C PHE A 149 -0.03 9.93 7.37
N SER A 150 0.00 10.30 6.09
CA SER A 150 0.82 9.63 5.08
C SER A 150 2.30 9.63 5.47
N GLU A 151 2.83 10.75 5.94
CA GLU A 151 4.21 10.85 6.41
C GLU A 151 4.50 9.91 7.60
N LYS A 152 3.57 9.83 8.56
CA LYS A 152 3.70 8.92 9.71
C LYS A 152 3.67 7.45 9.26
N ILE A 153 2.77 7.10 8.34
CA ILE A 153 2.65 5.75 7.79
C ILE A 153 3.91 5.36 7.03
N ILE A 154 4.45 6.24 6.19
CA ILE A 154 5.71 6.02 5.47
C ILE A 154 6.85 5.71 6.45
N SER A 155 6.94 6.47 7.55
CA SER A 155 7.94 6.24 8.60
C SER A 155 7.76 4.88 9.28
N LYS A 156 6.52 4.50 9.62
CA LYS A 156 6.21 3.19 10.21
C LYS A 156 6.52 2.05 9.25
N PHE A 157 6.11 2.15 7.98
CA PHE A 157 6.38 1.15 6.96
C PHE A 157 7.87 0.82 6.88
N ASN A 158 8.72 1.85 6.85
CA ASN A 158 10.17 1.66 6.80
C ASN A 158 10.73 0.95 8.05
N SER A 159 10.07 1.05 9.20
CA SER A 159 10.49 0.36 10.43
C SER A 159 10.02 -1.10 10.45
N TYR A 160 8.78 -1.36 10.04
CA TYR A 160 8.19 -2.70 10.05
C TYR A 160 8.71 -3.59 8.91
N LYS A 161 9.03 -3.01 7.73
CA LYS A 161 9.51 -3.76 6.57
C LYS A 161 10.82 -4.51 6.82
N GLU A 162 11.67 -4.01 7.72
CA GLU A 162 12.96 -4.63 8.03
C GLU A 162 12.79 -5.99 8.73
N ASN A 163 11.69 -6.16 9.46
CA ASN A 163 11.35 -7.38 10.19
C ASN A 163 10.21 -8.17 9.53
N GLU A 164 9.71 -7.72 8.38
CA GLU A 164 8.57 -8.31 7.65
C GLU A 164 7.30 -8.41 8.51
N ASP A 165 7.14 -7.53 9.49
CA ASP A 165 5.97 -7.50 10.38
C ASP A 165 4.84 -6.66 9.76
N TRP A 166 4.26 -7.22 8.69
CA TRP A 166 3.19 -6.58 7.92
C TRP A 166 1.88 -6.47 8.70
N TYR A 167 1.56 -7.50 9.48
CA TYR A 167 0.40 -7.47 10.35
C TYR A 167 0.53 -6.37 11.42
N GLY A 168 1.70 -6.27 12.07
CA GLY A 168 2.00 -5.21 13.01
C GLY A 168 1.95 -3.82 12.37
N PHE A 169 2.44 -3.67 11.14
CA PHE A 169 2.29 -2.42 10.38
C PHE A 169 0.82 -2.06 10.17
N LEU A 170 -0.01 -2.97 9.64
CA LEU A 170 -1.40 -2.69 9.31
C LEU A 170 -2.27 -2.38 10.54
N ASN A 171 -1.91 -2.94 11.70
CA ASN A 171 -2.59 -2.70 12.97
C ASN A 171 -1.91 -1.63 13.84
N CYS A 172 -0.91 -0.91 13.32
CA CYS A 172 -0.27 0.12 14.10
C CYS A 172 -1.13 1.37 14.18
N GLU A 173 -1.45 1.79 15.40
CA GLU A 173 -2.14 3.06 15.64
C GLU A 173 -1.19 4.24 15.33
N ILE A 174 -1.73 5.26 14.67
CA ILE A 174 -1.03 6.53 14.49
C ILE A 174 -1.52 7.47 15.57
N ALA A 175 -0.72 7.61 16.63
CA ALA A 175 -1.02 8.52 17.72
C ALA A 175 -1.18 9.96 17.19
N LEU A 176 -2.36 10.53 17.40
CA LEU A 176 -2.60 11.96 17.31
C LEU A 176 -2.32 12.54 18.70
N GLU A 177 -1.22 13.27 18.85
CA GLU A 177 -1.08 14.14 20.02
C GLU A 177 -2.01 15.33 19.81
N LYS A 178 -3.18 15.27 20.44
CA LYS A 178 -4.02 16.45 20.68
C LYS A 178 -4.32 16.49 22.17
N ASP A 179 -3.74 17.46 22.87
CA ASP A 179 -3.99 17.75 24.28
C ASP A 179 -3.83 16.54 25.24
N GLY A 180 -2.89 15.63 24.95
CA GLY A 180 -2.50 14.55 25.89
C GLY A 180 -3.46 13.35 25.97
N GLU A 181 -4.53 13.30 25.16
CA GLU A 181 -5.43 12.14 25.10
C GLU A 181 -5.22 11.31 23.82
N ILE A 182 -4.90 10.03 24.00
CA ILE A 182 -4.90 9.03 22.93
C ILE A 182 -6.35 8.61 22.68
N LEU A 183 -6.95 9.10 21.60
CA LEU A 183 -8.26 8.63 21.16
C LEU A 183 -8.12 7.17 20.67
N LYS A 184 -8.66 6.21 21.42
CA LYS A 184 -8.83 4.84 20.96
C LYS A 184 -9.89 4.83 19.86
N GLN A 185 -9.48 4.63 18.61
CA GLN A 185 -10.36 4.88 17.45
C GLN A 185 -11.28 3.71 17.08
N ASN A 186 -11.14 2.56 17.73
CA ASN A 186 -11.52 1.31 17.10
C ASN A 186 -12.66 0.52 17.75
N ASP A 187 -13.20 0.97 18.88
CA ASP A 187 -14.21 0.19 19.60
C ASP A 187 -15.62 0.30 18.99
N ILE A 188 -15.86 1.25 18.07
CA ILE A 188 -17.20 1.54 17.53
C ILE A 188 -17.55 0.68 16.29
N ILE A 189 -16.56 0.26 15.47
CA ILE A 189 -16.81 -0.49 14.22
C ILE A 189 -16.53 -2.00 14.36
N LYS A 190 -15.82 -2.43 15.43
CA LYS A 190 -15.41 -3.82 15.67
C LYS A 190 -16.54 -4.82 15.99
N GLU A 191 -17.81 -4.42 15.95
CA GLU A 191 -18.96 -5.34 16.08
C GLU A 191 -19.22 -6.20 14.82
N VAL A 192 -18.41 -6.07 13.76
CA VAL A 192 -18.54 -6.90 12.55
C VAL A 192 -17.76 -8.22 12.69
N ASN A 193 -18.47 -9.32 12.43
CA ASN A 193 -18.16 -10.71 12.78
C ASN A 193 -16.89 -11.28 12.08
N PRO A 194 -15.90 -11.82 12.81
CA PRO A 194 -14.57 -12.18 12.28
C PRO A 194 -14.47 -13.49 11.47
N TYR A 195 -15.58 -14.13 11.12
CA TYR A 195 -15.56 -15.43 10.42
C TYR A 195 -16.06 -15.32 8.98
N GLU A 196 -15.26 -14.78 8.06
CA GLU A 196 -15.33 -15.14 6.63
C GLU A 196 -14.20 -14.59 5.73
N ASN A 197 -12.95 -14.46 6.21
CA ASN A 197 -11.91 -13.83 5.37
C ASN A 197 -11.17 -14.83 4.44
N LYS A 198 -11.78 -15.10 3.27
CA LYS A 198 -11.11 -15.69 2.09
C LYS A 198 -11.39 -14.81 0.88
N GLY A 199 -10.72 -13.67 0.75
CA GLY A 199 -10.96 -12.82 -0.42
C GLY A 199 -10.12 -11.55 -0.59
N LEU A 200 -9.24 -11.19 0.33
CA LEU A 200 -8.55 -9.89 0.31
C LEU A 200 -7.55 -9.81 -0.85
N ILE A 201 -6.72 -10.84 -1.02
CA ILE A 201 -5.90 -11.03 -2.22
C ILE A 201 -6.77 -11.00 -3.48
N ARG A 202 -7.94 -11.65 -3.50
CA ARG A 202 -8.80 -11.70 -4.69
C ARG A 202 -9.36 -10.32 -5.04
N LYS A 203 -9.81 -9.53 -4.06
CA LYS A 203 -10.32 -8.16 -4.26
C LYS A 203 -9.22 -7.22 -4.77
N ILE A 204 -8.05 -7.22 -4.13
CA ILE A 204 -6.88 -6.43 -4.56
C ILE A 204 -6.44 -6.85 -5.97
N ILE A 205 -6.40 -8.16 -6.25
CA ILE A 205 -6.09 -8.70 -7.58
C ILE A 205 -7.14 -8.33 -8.62
N ASP A 206 -8.42 -8.39 -8.28
CA ASP A 206 -9.50 -8.09 -9.22
C ASP A 206 -9.49 -6.60 -9.56
N SER A 207 -9.17 -5.73 -8.60
CA SER A 207 -8.83 -4.32 -8.86
C SER A 207 -7.63 -4.19 -9.81
N PHE A 208 -6.55 -4.94 -9.60
CA PHE A 208 -5.40 -4.95 -10.54
C PHE A 208 -5.76 -5.47 -11.93
N LYS A 209 -6.55 -6.54 -12.03
CA LYS A 209 -6.99 -7.10 -13.31
C LYS A 209 -7.84 -6.12 -14.09
N GLN A 210 -8.74 -5.39 -13.42
CA GLN A 210 -9.57 -4.36 -14.04
C GLN A 210 -8.71 -3.21 -14.56
N VAL A 211 -7.75 -2.73 -13.78
CA VAL A 211 -6.83 -1.65 -14.18
C VAL A 211 -5.91 -2.09 -15.34
N LEU A 212 -5.46 -3.34 -15.33
CA LEU A 212 -4.50 -3.86 -16.30
C LEU A 212 -5.13 -4.51 -17.54
N ARG A 213 -6.48 -4.54 -17.65
CA ARG A 213 -7.23 -5.28 -18.68
C ARG A 213 -6.80 -6.75 -18.81
N LEU A 214 -6.40 -7.37 -17.70
CA LEU A 214 -6.01 -8.77 -17.64
C LEU A 214 -7.25 -9.60 -17.32
N THR A 215 -8.00 -10.00 -18.35
CA THR A 215 -9.06 -11.04 -18.25
C THR A 215 -8.48 -12.39 -17.93
#